data_AF-A0A6P6CM99-F1
#
_entry.id   AF-A0A6P6CM99-F1
#
_cell.length_a   1.000
_cell.length_b   1.000
_cell.length_c   1.000
_cell.angle_alpha   90.00
_cell.angle_beta   90.00
_cell.angle_gamma   90.00
#
_symmetry.space_group_name_H-M   'P 1'
#
loop_
_entity.id
_entity.type
_entity.pdbx_description
1 polymer ?
#
loop_
_entity_poly.entity_id
_entity_poly.type
_entity_poly.pdbx_seq_one_letter_code
_entity_poly.pdbx_strand_id
1 'polypeptide(L)'
;FSLQRLKAAVHYTVGCLCEEVASDKEVQFSKQTIAAISEVTFRQCENFAKDLEMFARHAKRSTINTEDVKLLARRSNSLLRYITEKNEEIAQFNLDRKAKKKKKLEDENKNSVEPAEESES
;
A
#
# COMPACT_ATOMS: atom_id res chain seq x y z
N PHE A 1 7.61 -9.97 19.04
CA PHE A 1 7.12 -10.32 17.69
C PHE A 1 7.80 -11.62 17.26
N SER A 2 7.08 -12.73 17.08
CA SER A 2 7.69 -13.95 16.55
C SER A 2 7.70 -13.94 15.02
N LEU A 3 8.84 -14.27 14.39
CA LEU A 3 8.94 -14.42 12.93
C LEU A 3 7.90 -15.42 12.39
N GLN A 4 7.61 -16.46 13.16
CA GLN A 4 6.62 -17.48 12.81
C GLN A 4 5.21 -16.91 12.65
N ARG A 5 4.81 -15.93 13.47
CA ARG A 5 3.51 -15.26 13.32
C ARG A 5 3.42 -14.47 12.01
N LEU A 6 4.51 -13.80 11.62
CA LEU A 6 4.56 -13.06 10.36
C LEU A 6 4.54 -14.03 9.16
N LYS A 7 5.31 -15.11 9.21
CA LYS A 7 5.27 -16.18 8.20
C LYS A 7 3.86 -16.77 8.04
N ALA A 8 3.17 -17.05 9.15
CA ALA A 8 1.79 -17.54 9.11
C ALA A 8 0.81 -16.55 8.46
N ALA A 9 0.94 -15.25 8.77
CA ALA A 9 0.12 -14.21 8.13
C ALA A 9 0.40 -14.11 6.61
N VAL A 10 1.68 -14.16 6.20
CA VAL A 10 2.07 -14.19 4.79
C VAL A 10 1.51 -15.44 4.11
N HIS A 11 1.60 -16.61 4.74
CA HIS A 11 1.06 -17.86 4.20
C HIS A 11 -0.45 -17.79 3.97
N TYR A 12 -1.20 -17.22 4.92
CA TYR A 12 -2.64 -17.02 4.78
C TYR A 12 -2.97 -16.17 3.54
N THR A 13 -2.35 -14.98 3.40
CA THR A 13 -2.60 -14.10 2.26
C THR A 13 -2.16 -14.73 0.93
N VAL A 14 -1.02 -15.44 0.91
CA VAL A 14 -0.59 -16.18 -0.28
C VAL A 14 -1.62 -17.26 -0.66
N GLY A 15 -2.20 -17.95 0.33
CA GLY A 15 -3.29 -18.91 0.10
C GLY A 15 -4.49 -18.27 -0.60
N CYS A 16 -4.99 -17.15 -0.08
CA CYS A 16 -6.12 -16.42 -0.69
C CYS A 16 -5.82 -15.99 -2.13
N LEU A 17 -4.64 -15.40 -2.38
CA LEU A 17 -4.26 -14.97 -3.74
C LEU A 17 -4.06 -16.17 -4.69
N CYS A 18 -3.55 -17.29 -4.19
CA CYS A 18 -3.44 -18.52 -4.98
C CYS A 18 -4.82 -19.09 -5.31
N GLU A 19 -5.81 -18.96 -4.43
CA GLU A 19 -7.20 -19.38 -4.69
C GLU A 19 -7.86 -18.52 -5.76
N GLU A 20 -7.66 -17.19 -5.73
CA GLU A 20 -8.12 -16.29 -6.79
C GLU A 20 -7.54 -16.69 -8.16
N VAL A 21 -6.23 -16.95 -8.22
CA VAL A 21 -5.55 -17.39 -9.45
C VAL A 21 -5.98 -18.79 -9.88
N ALA A 22 -6.18 -19.72 -8.94
CA ALA A 22 -6.66 -21.07 -9.20
C ALA A 22 -8.03 -21.05 -9.87
N SER A 23 -8.93 -20.19 -9.39
CA SER A 23 -10.27 -19.99 -9.95
C SER A 23 -10.20 -19.38 -11.35
N ASP A 24 -9.45 -18.29 -11.54
CA ASP A 24 -9.30 -17.61 -12.84
C ASP A 24 -8.70 -18.51 -13.93
N LYS A 25 -7.81 -19.43 -13.55
CA LYS A 25 -7.11 -20.34 -14.47
C LYS A 25 -7.68 -21.74 -14.53
N GLU A 26 -8.72 -22.04 -13.75
CA GLU A 26 -9.31 -23.39 -13.60
C GLU A 26 -8.25 -24.47 -13.27
N VAL A 27 -7.27 -24.12 -12.43
CA VAL A 27 -6.20 -25.02 -11.97
C VAL A 27 -6.26 -25.24 -10.46
N GLN A 28 -5.51 -26.21 -9.94
CA GLN A 28 -5.40 -26.46 -8.51
C GLN A 28 -3.95 -26.32 -8.04
N PHE A 29 -3.74 -25.61 -6.93
CA PHE A 29 -2.43 -25.53 -6.28
C PHE A 29 -2.34 -26.52 -5.13
N SER A 30 -1.22 -27.26 -5.05
CA SER A 30 -0.94 -28.10 -3.88
C SER A 30 -0.63 -27.24 -2.66
N LYS A 31 -0.88 -27.78 -1.46
CA LYS A 31 -0.51 -27.11 -0.19
C LYS A 31 0.99 -26.82 -0.11
N GLN A 32 1.80 -27.72 -0.68
CA GLN A 32 3.25 -27.59 -0.75
C GLN A 32 3.67 -26.43 -1.68
N THR A 33 2.98 -26.25 -2.80
CA THR A 33 3.22 -25.11 -3.71
C THR A 33 2.92 -23.78 -3.01
N ILE A 34 1.77 -23.69 -2.33
CA ILE A 34 1.39 -22.48 -1.56
C ILE A 34 2.42 -22.20 -0.45
N ALA A 35 2.86 -23.22 0.27
CA ALA A 35 3.91 -23.10 1.28
C ALA A 35 5.25 -22.63 0.69
N ALA A 36 5.64 -23.16 -0.46
CA ALA A 36 6.86 -22.76 -1.15
C ALA A 36 6.80 -21.30 -1.61
N ILE A 37 5.68 -20.85 -2.19
CA ILE A 37 5.47 -19.45 -2.58
C ILE A 37 5.55 -18.54 -1.34
N SER A 38 4.91 -18.95 -0.24
CA SER A 38 4.97 -18.20 1.03
C SER A 38 6.40 -18.02 1.54
N GLU A 39 7.22 -19.07 1.52
CA GLU A 39 8.62 -19.00 1.95
C GLU A 39 9.50 -18.18 1.00
N VAL A 40 9.23 -18.23 -0.32
CA VAL A 40 9.90 -17.38 -1.30
C VAL A 40 9.54 -15.92 -1.07
N THR A 41 8.26 -15.59 -0.92
CA THR A 41 7.79 -14.22 -0.64
C THR A 41 8.41 -13.67 0.64
N PHE A 42 8.43 -14.46 1.72
CA PHE A 42 9.02 -14.04 2.99
C PHE A 42 10.52 -13.73 2.87
N ARG A 43 11.29 -14.58 2.19
CA ARG A 43 12.72 -14.32 1.93
C ARG A 43 12.92 -13.13 1.00
N GLN A 44 12.05 -12.94 0.01
CA GLN A 44 12.15 -11.83 -0.92
C GLN A 44 11.96 -10.47 -0.23
N CYS A 45 11.13 -10.40 0.82
CA CYS A 45 10.99 -9.20 1.64
C CYS A 45 12.31 -8.72 2.25
N GLU A 46 13.22 -9.63 2.62
CA GLU A 46 14.53 -9.26 3.17
C GLU A 46 15.38 -8.53 2.11
N ASN A 47 15.39 -9.05 0.88
CA ASN A 47 16.09 -8.41 -0.23
C ASN A 47 15.48 -7.04 -0.54
N PHE A 48 14.15 -6.95 -0.63
CA PHE A 48 13.45 -5.71 -0.88
C PHE A 48 13.70 -4.66 0.21
N ALA A 49 13.70 -5.06 1.48
CA ALA A 49 13.97 -4.14 2.58
C ALA A 49 15.38 -3.54 2.50
N LYS A 50 16.39 -4.37 2.23
CA LYS A 50 17.79 -3.92 2.08
C LYS A 50 17.95 -2.98 0.89
N ASP A 51 17.38 -3.32 -0.25
CA ASP A 51 17.46 -2.49 -1.46
C ASP A 51 16.78 -1.13 -1.24
N LEU A 52 15.58 -1.10 -0.66
CA LEU A 52 14.86 0.13 -0.37
C LEU A 52 15.59 1.02 0.63
N GLU A 53 16.19 0.43 1.68
CA GLU A 53 17.04 1.17 2.63
C GLU A 53 18.24 1.81 1.90
N MET A 54 18.90 1.06 1.02
CA MET A 54 20.03 1.57 0.25
C MET A 54 19.63 2.68 -0.72
N PHE A 55 18.47 2.58 -1.37
CA PHE A 55 17.98 3.63 -2.28
C PHE A 55 17.67 4.93 -1.54
N ALA A 56 16.97 4.86 -0.41
CA ALA A 56 16.71 6.03 0.42
C ALA A 56 18.01 6.66 0.94
N ARG A 57 18.94 5.82 1.43
CA ARG A 57 20.25 6.27 1.93
C ARG A 57 21.10 6.91 0.84
N HIS A 58 21.11 6.36 -0.38
CA HIS A 58 21.82 6.94 -1.52
C HIS A 58 21.35 8.35 -1.84
N ALA A 59 20.04 8.62 -1.67
CA ALA A 59 19.45 9.94 -1.82
C ALA A 59 19.52 10.80 -0.53
N LYS A 60 20.33 10.42 0.47
CA LYS A 60 20.48 11.10 1.78
C LYS A 60 19.17 11.25 2.56
N ARG A 61 18.24 10.31 2.40
CA ARG A 61 16.94 10.25 3.11
C ARG A 61 16.93 9.07 4.08
N SER A 62 16.19 9.22 5.18
CA SER A 62 15.85 8.13 6.11
C SER A 62 14.48 7.52 5.86
N THR A 63 13.65 8.18 5.04
CA THR A 63 12.28 7.77 4.72
C THR A 63 12.19 7.37 3.25
N ILE A 64 11.70 6.15 3.03
CA ILE A 64 11.45 5.58 1.69
C ILE A 64 10.28 6.33 1.03
N ASN A 65 10.42 6.65 -0.25
CA ASN A 65 9.36 7.27 -1.06
C ASN A 65 8.98 6.39 -2.27
N THR A 66 8.07 6.90 -3.11
CA THR A 66 7.55 6.17 -4.29
C THR A 66 8.62 5.93 -5.36
N GLU A 67 9.62 6.79 -5.46
CA GLU A 67 10.69 6.67 -6.45
C GLU A 67 11.64 5.51 -6.10
N ASP A 68 11.88 5.25 -4.81
CA ASP A 68 12.64 4.09 -4.35
C ASP A 68 11.91 2.76 -4.74
N VAL A 69 10.58 2.75 -4.63
CA VAL A 69 9.74 1.58 -5.00
C VAL A 69 9.69 1.38 -6.51
N LYS A 70 9.58 2.46 -7.30
CA LYS A 70 9.69 2.38 -8.77
C LYS A 70 11.07 1.86 -9.19
N LEU A 71 12.13 2.32 -8.53
CA LEU A 71 13.49 1.86 -8.79
C LEU A 71 13.64 0.37 -8.47
N LEU A 72 12.99 -0.13 -7.41
CA LEU A 72 12.97 -1.56 -7.07
C LEU A 72 12.32 -2.40 -8.20
N ALA A 73 11.26 -1.89 -8.82
CA ALA A 73 10.53 -2.57 -9.90
C ALA A 73 11.24 -2.54 -11.27
N ARG A 74 12.34 -1.79 -11.42
CA ARG A 74 12.98 -1.47 -12.72
C ARG A 74 13.42 -2.65 -13.58
N ARG A 75 13.60 -3.84 -12.99
CA ARG A 75 14.09 -5.03 -13.70
C ARG A 75 13.08 -5.59 -14.69
N SER A 76 11.80 -5.26 -14.55
CA SER A 76 10.74 -5.68 -15.45
C SER A 76 9.95 -4.47 -15.93
N ASN A 77 9.98 -4.21 -17.24
CA ASN A 77 9.28 -3.06 -17.83
C ASN A 77 7.76 -3.14 -17.63
N SER A 78 7.17 -4.34 -17.71
CA SER A 78 5.74 -4.53 -17.47
C SER A 78 5.37 -4.25 -16.01
N LEU A 79 6.22 -4.68 -15.06
CA LEU A 79 6.03 -4.41 -13.64
C LEU A 79 6.21 -2.92 -13.32
N LEU A 80 7.25 -2.28 -13.86
CA LEU A 80 7.50 -0.85 -13.67
C LEU A 80 6.30 -0.01 -14.15
N ARG A 81 5.76 -0.33 -15.32
CA ARG A 81 4.57 0.34 -15.86
C ARG A 81 3.38 0.17 -14.91
N TYR A 82 3.08 -1.06 -14.51
CA TYR A 82 1.97 -1.37 -13.61
C TYR A 82 2.09 -0.63 -12.26
N ILE A 83 3.28 -0.64 -11.65
CA ILE A 83 3.52 0.06 -10.37
C ILE A 83 3.40 1.58 -10.52
N THR A 84 3.81 2.14 -11.65
CA THR A 84 3.68 3.58 -11.93
C THR A 84 2.21 3.98 -12.05
N GLU A 85 1.41 3.22 -12.79
CA GLU A 85 -0.03 3.43 -12.92
C GLU A 85 -0.73 3.35 -11.54
N LYS A 86 -0.43 2.32 -10.73
CA LYS A 86 -0.97 2.21 -9.37
C LYS A 86 -0.53 3.35 -8.45
N ASN A 87 0.67 3.89 -8.65
CA ASN A 87 1.12 5.06 -7.89
C ASN A 87 0.29 6.30 -8.20
N GLU A 88 -0.05 6.52 -9.48
CA GLU A 88 -0.89 7.63 -9.93
C GLU A 88 -2.32 7.50 -9.40
N GLU A 89 -2.92 6.29 -9.47
CA GLU A 89 -4.25 6.01 -8.89
C GLU A 89 -4.31 6.36 -7.39
N ILE A 90 -3.30 5.94 -6.62
CA ILE A 90 -3.22 6.22 -5.18
C ILE A 90 -2.99 7.71 -4.92
N ALA A 91 -2.21 8.39 -5.76
CA ALA A 91 -1.99 9.83 -5.65
C ALA A 91 -3.30 10.60 -5.84
N GLN A 92 -4.09 10.25 -6.85
CA GLN A 92 -5.40 10.85 -7.10
C GLN A 92 -6.36 10.61 -5.92
N PHE A 93 -6.45 9.36 -5.44
CA PHE A 93 -7.27 9.03 -4.28
C PHE A 93 -6.90 9.87 -3.04
N ASN A 94 -5.61 10.11 -2.82
CA ASN A 94 -5.14 10.94 -1.72
C ASN A 94 -5.50 12.42 -1.87
N LEU A 95 -5.52 12.95 -3.10
CA LEU A 95 -5.97 14.32 -3.38
C LEU A 95 -7.47 14.46 -3.08
N ASP A 96 -8.28 13.51 -3.53
CA ASP A 96 -9.73 13.52 -3.31
C ASP A 96 -10.05 13.45 -1.81
N ARG A 97 -9.32 12.61 -1.06
CA ARG A 97 -9.46 12.52 0.40
C ARG A 97 -9.09 13.83 1.10
N LYS A 98 -8.05 14.53 0.64
CA LYS A 98 -7.67 15.85 1.16
C LYS A 98 -8.73 16.91 0.85
N ALA A 99 -9.29 16.90 -0.36
CA ALA A 99 -10.36 17.83 -0.75
C ALA A 99 -11.63 17.63 0.09
N LYS A 100 -12.05 16.36 0.31
CA LYS A 100 -13.18 16.04 1.19
C LYS A 100 -12.95 16.50 2.64
N LYS A 101 -11.73 16.32 3.16
CA LYS A 101 -11.38 16.79 4.51
C LYS A 101 -11.43 18.32 4.63
N LYS A 102 -10.96 19.06 3.62
CA LYS A 102 -11.05 20.53 3.59
C LYS A 102 -12.49 21.02 3.59
N LYS A 103 -13.35 20.47 2.71
CA LYS A 103 -14.78 20.81 2.68
C LYS A 103 -15.48 20.58 4.02
N LYS A 104 -15.19 19.44 4.68
CA LYS A 104 -15.76 19.14 5.99
C LYS A 104 -15.37 20.16 7.07
N LEU A 105 -14.11 20.61 7.06
CA LEU A 105 -13.63 21.64 7.99
C LEU A 105 -14.23 23.02 7.70
N GLU A 106 -14.48 23.35 6.43
CA GLU A 106 -15.14 24.60 6.02
C GLU A 106 -16.64 24.60 6.42
N ASP A 107 -17.33 23.46 6.30
CA ASP A 107 -18.73 23.31 6.72
C ASP A 107 -18.88 23.34 8.25
N GLU A 108 -17.96 22.69 9.00
CA GLU A 108 -17.94 22.75 10.47
C GLU A 108 -17.65 24.19 10.97
N ASN A 109 -16.76 24.92 10.30
CA ASN A 109 -16.44 26.30 10.68
C ASN A 109 -17.55 27.31 10.33
N LYS A 110 -18.40 27.02 9.33
CA LYS A 110 -19.60 27.82 9.03
C LYS A 110 -20.71 27.63 10.05
N ASN A 111 -20.90 26.41 10.56
CA ASN A 111 -21.92 26.12 11.57
C ASN A 111 -21.58 26.64 12.98
N SER A 112 -20.33 27.02 13.25
CA SER A 112 -19.90 27.56 14.54
C SER A 112 -19.92 29.10 14.65
N VAL A 113 -20.33 29.82 13.61
CA VAL A 113 -20.30 31.31 13.57
C VAL A 113 -21.67 31.96 13.85
N GLU A 114 -22.75 31.20 14.12
CA GLU A 114 -23.96 31.81 14.69
C GLU A 114 -23.93 31.77 16.23
N PRO A 115 -23.73 32.93 16.86
CA PRO A 115 -24.56 33.26 18.02
C PRO A 115 -25.08 34.70 18.01
N ALA A 116 -26.38 34.81 18.27
CA ALA A 116 -27.04 35.84 19.08
C ALA A 116 -26.94 37.31 18.66
N GLU A 117 -27.95 37.79 17.93
CA GLU A 117 -28.55 39.12 18.17
C GLU A 117 -29.92 38.84 18.82
N GLU A 118 -29.97 38.72 20.14
CA GLU A 118 -30.31 39.79 21.09
C GLU A 118 -31.77 40.26 20.96
N SER A 119 -32.57 39.68 21.84
CA SER A 119 -33.89 40.11 22.25
C SER A 119 -33.83 41.51 22.86
N GLU A 120 -34.34 42.51 22.17
CA GLU A 120 -34.81 43.75 22.79
C GLU A 120 -35.88 44.41 21.92
N SER A 121 -37.14 44.31 22.34
CA SER A 121 -38.24 45.30 22.26
C SER A 121 -39.53 44.69 22.81
#